data_AF-A0AAE9FAG6-F1
#
_entry.id   AF-A0AAE9FAG6-F1
#
_cell.length_a   1.000
_cell.length_b   1.000
_cell.length_c   1.000
_cell.angle_alpha   90.00
_cell.angle_beta   90.00
_cell.angle_gamma   90.00
#
_symmetry.space_group_name_H-M   'P 1'
#
loop_
_entity.id
_entity.type
_entity.pdbx_description
1 polymer ?
#
loop_
_entity_poly.entity_id
_entity_poly.type
_entity_poly.pdbx_seq_one_letter_code
_entity_poly.pdbx_strand_id
1 'polypeptide(L)'
;MMYNGFKESHEQRVSLHETNSVAFRAVLQYMYTSKIDFAGVELDVLLEYLSLAHRYELRQLMTAISEYFKEILKNENLCSILNAAYFFQFSDLIDYCMQYSDKHADQLLDDPSFNRLSGDSLKELLARDSFYANELKIFNAVCSWYATNSNMKAVSKELLDLVRLPLISQTELLNFVRPSGLVDADDLLDAIEIQTQKPFEAPYRGCKSIDTNIIPQYPIVQPLSREVSCRFTNQENMSVFHLDLGKPFIINTIILELNWKVDVQGFSYQIHVGMENRSDGHWKLVADYSKYDCRGTQRVFLEDSVVRYILIRVSDPMSCRIDGSRIEAMYSSETMPVDPHTKIIAPHSNITTIENHARVVEGVSRCRNALINGDITSYDWDSGYTCHQIGSGVIMVQLAQPYIISSMRILLWNCDDRFYSYYVAVSTNQDSWVTIIDRTNEECRGWQELLFDPLPVVYIRVVGTRNSINEVFHVVHLEAPSNVPIAIK
;
A
#
# COMPACT_ATOMS: atom_id res chain seq x y z
N MET A 1 0.55 17.30 45.32
CA MET A 1 0.23 16.58 46.56
C MET A 1 1.11 17.03 47.72
N MET A 2 2.44 16.94 47.64
CA MET A 2 3.34 17.29 48.76
C MET A 2 3.69 18.79 48.90
N TYR A 3 3.17 19.64 48.01
CA TYR A 3 3.39 21.09 48.01
C TYR A 3 2.07 21.81 47.68
N ASN A 4 1.95 23.08 48.10
CA ASN A 4 0.87 24.03 47.78
C ASN A 4 -0.52 23.78 48.40
N GLY A 5 -0.64 23.75 49.73
CA GLY A 5 -1.90 24.01 50.44
C GLY A 5 -2.98 22.91 50.37
N PHE A 6 -2.66 21.75 49.78
CA PHE A 6 -3.50 20.56 49.83
C PHE A 6 -3.45 19.93 51.22
N LYS A 7 -4.52 19.24 51.65
CA LYS A 7 -4.62 18.62 52.98
C LYS A 7 -3.43 17.68 53.26
N GLU A 8 -3.02 16.94 52.25
CA GLU A 8 -1.91 15.99 52.27
C GLU A 8 -0.55 16.66 52.54
N SER A 9 -0.40 17.96 52.25
CA SER A 9 0.83 18.70 52.54
C SER A 9 1.06 18.97 54.04
N HIS A 10 0.03 18.76 54.87
CA HIS A 10 0.09 18.91 56.32
C HIS A 10 -0.01 17.56 57.07
N GLU A 11 -0.12 16.45 56.34
CA GLU A 11 -0.25 15.10 56.91
C GLU A 11 1.04 14.30 56.75
N GLN A 12 1.46 13.57 57.79
CA GLN A 12 2.61 12.66 57.73
C GLN A 12 2.28 11.30 57.09
N ARG A 13 1.00 11.03 56.81
CA ARG A 13 0.52 9.76 56.27
C ARG A 13 -0.52 10.05 55.19
N VAL A 14 -0.32 9.50 54.00
CA VAL A 14 -1.28 9.54 52.90
C VAL A 14 -1.83 8.14 52.72
N SER A 15 -3.16 8.00 52.79
CA SER A 15 -3.84 6.71 52.61
C SER A 15 -4.28 6.56 51.16
N LEU A 16 -3.85 5.48 50.50
CA LEU A 16 -4.24 5.13 49.13
C LEU A 16 -5.23 3.97 49.19
N HIS A 17 -6.52 4.24 48.99
CA HIS A 17 -7.59 3.27 49.20
C HIS A 17 -7.83 2.34 47.99
N GLU A 18 -7.57 2.82 46.77
CA GLU A 18 -7.84 2.10 45.50
C GLU A 18 -6.53 1.76 44.79
N THR A 19 -5.59 1.18 45.53
CA THR A 19 -4.25 0.86 45.03
C THR A 19 -3.85 -0.53 45.49
N ASN A 20 -3.54 -1.41 44.53
CA ASN A 20 -2.98 -2.72 44.83
C ASN A 20 -1.62 -2.57 45.54
N SER A 21 -1.49 -3.14 46.74
CA SER A 21 -0.30 -2.97 47.60
C SER A 21 0.94 -3.64 47.02
N VAL A 22 0.79 -4.76 46.32
CA VAL A 22 1.88 -5.46 45.64
C VAL A 22 2.39 -4.62 44.48
N ALA A 23 1.47 -4.11 43.66
CA ALA A 23 1.80 -3.24 42.53
C ALA A 23 2.47 -1.94 42.96
N PHE A 24 1.91 -1.28 43.97
CA PHE A 24 2.47 -0.05 44.49
C PHE A 24 3.86 -0.23 45.07
N ARG A 25 4.10 -1.33 45.80
CA ARG A 25 5.43 -1.63 46.33
C ARG A 25 6.46 -1.79 45.21
N ALA A 26 6.12 -2.51 44.15
CA ALA A 26 7.02 -2.72 43.02
C ALA A 26 7.30 -1.41 42.26
N VAL A 27 6.26 -0.62 41.99
CA VAL A 27 6.40 0.68 41.32
C VAL A 27 7.17 1.68 42.20
N LEU A 28 6.95 1.67 43.51
CA LEU A 28 7.72 2.49 44.45
C LEU A 28 9.19 2.08 44.45
N GLN A 29 9.50 0.78 44.47
CA GLN A 29 10.87 0.31 44.34
C GLN A 29 11.51 0.76 43.01
N TYR A 30 10.75 0.73 41.92
CA TYR A 30 11.20 1.27 40.64
C TYR A 30 11.51 2.77 40.74
N MET A 31 10.66 3.59 41.38
CA MET A 31 10.92 5.02 41.55
C MET A 31 12.26 5.30 42.27
N TYR A 32 12.66 4.43 43.20
CA TYR A 32 13.91 4.58 43.95
C TYR A 32 15.14 3.99 43.23
N THR A 33 14.95 2.94 42.42
CA THR A 33 16.06 2.14 41.89
C THR A 33 16.20 2.17 40.37
N SER A 34 15.18 2.67 39.67
CA SER A 34 15.00 2.56 38.22
C SER A 34 15.04 1.12 37.70
N LYS A 35 14.74 0.14 38.55
CA LYS A 35 14.75 -1.29 38.23
C LYS A 35 13.43 -1.94 38.65
N ILE A 36 12.88 -2.74 37.76
CA ILE A 36 11.70 -3.57 38.00
C ILE A 36 11.82 -4.85 37.18
N ASP A 37 11.33 -5.95 37.72
CA ASP A 37 11.28 -7.23 37.01
C ASP A 37 9.82 -7.57 36.72
N PHE A 38 9.55 -7.96 35.49
CA PHE A 38 8.22 -8.36 35.03
C PHE A 38 8.07 -9.89 34.96
N ALA A 39 9.18 -10.63 35.03
CA ALA A 39 9.16 -12.08 34.85
C ALA A 39 8.31 -12.78 35.93
N GLY A 40 7.36 -13.60 35.48
CA GLY A 40 6.48 -14.38 36.36
C GLY A 40 5.41 -13.56 37.10
N VAL A 41 5.27 -12.27 36.79
CA VAL A 41 4.19 -11.43 37.34
C VAL A 41 2.88 -11.74 36.60
N GLU A 42 1.80 -11.92 37.35
CA GLU A 42 0.47 -12.15 36.78
C GLU A 42 -0.03 -10.93 35.99
N LEU A 43 -0.81 -11.17 34.93
CA LEU A 43 -1.29 -10.11 34.04
C LEU A 43 -2.04 -9.01 34.77
N ASP A 44 -2.93 -9.36 35.70
CA ASP A 44 -3.72 -8.39 36.46
C ASP A 44 -2.81 -7.45 37.28
N VAL A 45 -1.70 -7.97 37.82
CA VAL A 45 -0.71 -7.17 38.55
C VAL A 45 0.09 -6.28 37.59
N LEU A 46 0.42 -6.75 36.38
CA LEU A 46 1.08 -5.92 35.36
C LEU A 46 0.17 -4.78 34.86
N LEU A 47 -1.13 -5.02 34.72
CA LEU A 47 -2.11 -3.98 34.40
C LEU A 47 -2.20 -2.92 35.51
N GLU A 48 -2.09 -3.33 36.78
CA GLU A 48 -1.96 -2.42 37.91
C GLU A 48 -0.63 -1.64 37.87
N TYR A 49 0.49 -2.26 37.47
CA TYR A 49 1.76 -1.55 37.27
C TYR A 49 1.58 -0.44 36.23
N LEU A 50 0.91 -0.75 35.11
CA LEU A 50 0.64 0.22 34.05
C LEU A 50 -0.26 1.35 34.55
N SER A 51 -1.30 1.02 35.30
CA SER A 51 -2.24 1.99 35.88
C SER A 51 -1.53 2.97 36.82
N LEU A 52 -0.64 2.47 37.68
CA LEU A 52 0.15 3.29 38.58
C LEU A 52 1.22 4.08 37.83
N ALA A 53 1.88 3.47 36.84
CA ALA A 53 2.86 4.16 36.01
C ALA A 53 2.22 5.34 35.27
N HIS A 54 1.02 5.16 34.72
CA HIS A 54 0.25 6.25 34.13
C HIS A 54 -0.15 7.30 35.18
N ARG A 55 -0.73 6.90 36.32
CA ARG A 55 -1.16 7.80 37.41
C ARG A 55 -0.03 8.68 37.96
N TYR A 56 1.18 8.16 38.01
CA TYR A 56 2.38 8.87 38.48
C TYR A 56 3.26 9.39 37.35
N GLU A 57 2.78 9.36 36.10
CA GLU A 57 3.46 9.87 34.90
C GLU A 57 4.86 9.28 34.65
N LEU A 58 5.07 8.01 35.03
CA LEU A 58 6.31 7.27 34.84
C LEU A 58 6.44 6.74 33.41
N ARG A 59 6.71 7.65 32.47
CA ARG A 59 6.74 7.34 31.01
C ARG A 59 7.67 6.20 30.63
N GLN A 60 8.88 6.15 31.20
CA GLN A 60 9.84 5.08 30.90
C GLN A 60 9.33 3.69 31.35
N LEU A 61 8.66 3.64 32.50
CA LEU A 61 8.04 2.41 32.99
C LEU A 61 6.85 2.01 32.11
N MET A 62 6.02 2.97 31.68
CA MET A 62 4.92 2.72 30.74
C MET A 62 5.43 2.10 29.43
N THR A 63 6.48 2.67 28.84
CA THR A 63 7.11 2.11 27.63
C THR A 63 7.65 0.70 27.89
N ALA A 64 8.35 0.48 29.01
CA ALA A 64 8.89 -0.85 29.34
C ALA A 64 7.79 -1.91 29.53
N ILE A 65 6.68 -1.56 30.19
CA ILE A 65 5.53 -2.46 30.34
C ILE A 65 4.87 -2.73 28.98
N SER A 66 4.73 -1.71 28.13
CA SER A 66 4.19 -1.85 26.78
C SER A 66 5.01 -2.81 25.93
N GLU A 67 6.34 -2.68 25.93
CA GLU A 67 7.23 -3.62 25.23
C GLU A 67 7.11 -5.04 25.79
N TYR A 68 7.06 -5.19 27.12
CA TYR A 68 6.86 -6.49 27.74
C TYR A 68 5.50 -7.12 27.35
N PHE A 69 4.42 -6.33 27.24
CA PHE A 69 3.13 -6.82 26.76
C PHE A 69 3.19 -7.36 25.33
N LYS A 70 3.97 -6.74 24.44
CA LYS A 70 4.19 -7.26 23.09
C LYS A 70 4.91 -8.61 23.11
N GLU A 71 5.87 -8.80 24.02
CA GLU A 71 6.63 -10.06 24.16
C GLU A 71 5.79 -11.22 24.70
N ILE A 72 4.88 -10.97 25.64
CA ILE A 72 4.04 -12.01 26.26
C ILE A 72 2.68 -12.20 25.57
N LEU A 73 2.43 -11.50 24.46
CA LEU A 73 1.13 -11.46 23.81
C LEU A 73 0.73 -12.83 23.27
N LYS A 74 -0.48 -13.25 23.61
CA LYS A 74 -1.11 -14.51 23.19
C LYS A 74 -2.63 -14.38 23.24
N ASN A 75 -3.35 -15.31 22.64
CA ASN A 75 -4.82 -15.24 22.56
C ASN A 75 -5.48 -15.03 23.93
N GLU A 76 -5.00 -15.69 24.98
CA GLU A 76 -5.66 -15.67 26.30
C GLU A 76 -5.56 -14.32 27.03
N ASN A 77 -4.55 -13.49 26.68
CA ASN A 77 -4.31 -12.19 27.31
C ASN A 77 -4.52 -10.98 26.37
N LEU A 78 -4.65 -11.21 25.06
CA LEU A 78 -4.83 -10.16 24.06
C LEU A 78 -5.97 -9.20 24.40
N CYS A 79 -7.15 -9.71 24.77
CA CYS A 79 -8.33 -8.87 25.01
C CYS A 79 -8.15 -7.93 26.21
N SER A 80 -7.53 -8.41 27.29
CA SER A 80 -7.24 -7.59 28.47
C SER A 80 -6.19 -6.52 28.17
N ILE A 81 -5.14 -6.89 27.43
CA ILE A 81 -4.07 -5.96 27.03
C ILE A 81 -4.63 -4.90 26.07
N LEU A 82 -5.45 -5.29 25.10
CA LEU A 82 -6.07 -4.37 24.14
C LEU A 82 -6.99 -3.36 24.82
N ASN A 83 -7.83 -3.79 25.77
CA ASN A 83 -8.66 -2.89 26.57
C ASN A 83 -7.80 -1.85 27.30
N ALA A 84 -6.72 -2.29 27.95
CA ALA A 84 -5.82 -1.39 28.67
C ALA A 84 -5.10 -0.43 27.70
N ALA A 85 -4.65 -0.92 26.54
CA ALA A 85 -3.99 -0.11 25.53
C ALA A 85 -4.91 1.01 25.03
N TYR A 86 -6.20 0.72 24.79
CA TYR A 86 -7.20 1.75 24.46
C TYR A 86 -7.46 2.73 25.61
N PHE A 87 -7.65 2.21 26.83
CA PHE A 87 -7.93 3.03 28.00
C PHE A 87 -6.80 4.04 28.29
N PHE A 88 -5.54 3.61 28.16
CA PHE A 88 -4.36 4.46 28.36
C PHE A 88 -3.88 5.15 27.08
N GLN A 89 -4.53 4.95 25.94
CA GLN A 89 -4.22 5.54 24.63
C GLN A 89 -2.79 5.25 24.12
N PHE A 90 -2.33 4.01 24.28
CA PHE A 90 -1.04 3.55 23.75
C PHE A 90 -1.16 3.09 22.29
N SER A 91 -1.06 4.02 21.34
CA SER A 91 -1.22 3.74 19.90
C SER A 91 -0.37 2.58 19.38
N ASP A 92 0.92 2.56 19.71
CA ASP A 92 1.85 1.52 19.25
C ASP A 92 1.49 0.11 19.80
N LEU A 93 1.03 0.02 21.05
CA LEU A 93 0.53 -1.25 21.60
C LEU A 93 -0.82 -1.65 20.99
N ILE A 94 -1.71 -0.69 20.73
CA ILE A 94 -2.98 -0.92 20.02
C ILE A 94 -2.68 -1.50 18.64
N ASP A 95 -1.82 -0.86 17.86
CA ASP A 95 -1.44 -1.28 16.51
C ASP A 95 -0.84 -2.70 16.51
N TYR A 96 0.03 -2.99 17.49
CA TYR A 96 0.61 -4.32 17.64
C TYR A 96 -0.45 -5.39 17.98
N CYS A 97 -1.33 -5.12 18.94
CA CYS A 97 -2.43 -6.02 19.31
C CYS A 97 -3.39 -6.24 18.13
N MET A 98 -3.66 -5.20 17.35
CA MET A 98 -4.51 -5.22 16.17
C MET A 98 -3.89 -6.02 15.00
N GLN A 99 -2.58 -5.95 14.82
CA GLN A 99 -1.88 -6.81 13.85
C GLN A 99 -1.81 -8.27 14.31
N TYR A 100 -1.66 -8.49 15.61
CA TYR A 100 -1.70 -9.83 16.20
C TYR A 100 -3.09 -10.46 16.01
N SER A 101 -4.16 -9.70 16.27
CA SER A 101 -5.53 -10.17 16.11
C SER A 101 -5.86 -10.53 14.66
N ASP A 102 -5.38 -9.78 13.67
CA ASP A 102 -5.58 -10.12 12.25
C ASP A 102 -4.94 -11.46 11.87
N LYS A 103 -3.77 -11.80 12.44
CA LYS A 103 -3.06 -13.05 12.16
C LYS A 103 -3.69 -14.26 12.85
N HIS A 104 -4.35 -14.04 13.99
CA HIS A 104 -4.89 -15.07 14.86
C HIS A 104 -6.42 -15.03 15.00
N ALA A 105 -7.12 -14.34 14.09
CA ALA A 105 -8.55 -14.04 14.20
C ALA A 105 -9.41 -15.27 14.47
N ASP A 106 -9.21 -16.34 13.69
CA ASP A 106 -9.97 -17.59 13.87
C ASP A 106 -9.76 -18.22 15.25
N GLN A 107 -8.53 -18.21 15.79
CA GLN A 107 -8.26 -18.78 17.12
C GLN A 107 -8.73 -17.87 18.24
N LEU A 108 -8.67 -16.55 18.04
CA LEU A 108 -9.13 -15.56 18.99
C LEU A 108 -10.64 -15.63 19.21
N LEU A 109 -11.41 -15.83 18.13
CA LEU A 109 -12.87 -15.95 18.19
C LEU A 109 -13.34 -17.20 18.96
N ASP A 110 -12.54 -18.26 18.95
CA ASP A 110 -12.82 -19.50 19.68
C ASP A 110 -12.35 -19.42 21.16
N ASP A 111 -11.56 -18.41 21.53
CA ASP A 111 -10.98 -18.27 22.88
C ASP A 111 -11.97 -17.62 23.88
N PRO A 112 -12.17 -18.18 25.09
CA PRO A 112 -13.09 -17.62 26.09
C PRO A 112 -12.73 -16.20 26.54
N SER A 113 -11.46 -15.79 26.41
CA SER A 113 -11.01 -14.44 26.76
C SER A 113 -11.59 -13.35 25.87
N PHE A 114 -12.13 -13.69 24.69
CA PHE A 114 -12.83 -12.76 23.79
C PHE A 114 -13.95 -12.00 24.52
N ASN A 115 -14.65 -12.67 25.44
CA ASN A 115 -15.72 -12.10 26.25
C ASN A 115 -15.24 -11.00 27.23
N ARG A 116 -13.92 -10.83 27.42
CA ARG A 116 -13.33 -9.77 28.25
C ARG A 116 -13.19 -8.43 27.51
N LEU A 117 -13.32 -8.39 26.18
CA LEU A 117 -13.24 -7.13 25.44
C LEU A 117 -14.29 -6.13 25.95
N SER A 118 -13.90 -4.87 26.06
CA SER A 118 -14.85 -3.78 26.27
C SER A 118 -15.68 -3.56 25.00
N GLY A 119 -16.86 -2.95 25.13
CA GLY A 119 -17.70 -2.65 23.97
C GLY A 119 -16.98 -1.78 22.93
N ASP A 120 -16.22 -0.78 23.37
CA ASP A 120 -15.44 0.10 22.50
C ASP A 120 -14.30 -0.65 21.81
N SER A 121 -13.54 -1.48 22.54
CA SER A 121 -12.45 -2.26 21.94
C SER A 121 -12.96 -3.31 20.96
N LEU A 122 -14.12 -3.92 21.22
CA LEU A 122 -14.77 -4.85 20.31
C LEU A 122 -15.28 -4.12 19.05
N LYS A 123 -15.87 -2.94 19.21
CA LYS A 123 -16.30 -2.08 18.10
C LYS A 123 -15.14 -1.75 17.16
N GLU A 124 -14.02 -1.28 17.72
CA GLU A 124 -12.82 -0.97 16.95
C GLU A 124 -12.23 -2.22 16.26
N LEU A 125 -12.24 -3.38 16.93
CA LEU A 125 -11.77 -4.63 16.33
C LEU A 125 -12.63 -5.06 15.14
N LEU A 126 -13.95 -5.03 15.28
CA LEU A 126 -14.91 -5.46 14.24
C LEU A 126 -15.04 -4.46 13.09
N ALA A 127 -14.82 -3.17 13.32
CA ALA A 127 -14.87 -2.17 12.26
C ALA A 127 -13.82 -2.40 11.16
N ARG A 128 -12.72 -3.08 11.47
CA ARG A 128 -11.57 -3.27 10.56
C ARG A 128 -11.83 -4.31 9.48
N ASP A 129 -11.63 -3.95 8.22
CA ASP A 129 -11.64 -4.89 7.09
C ASP A 129 -10.56 -5.99 7.22
N SER A 130 -9.48 -5.71 7.97
CA SER A 130 -8.35 -6.63 8.14
C SER A 130 -8.63 -7.79 9.10
N PHE A 131 -9.64 -7.66 9.97
CA PHE A 131 -10.02 -8.69 10.94
C PHE A 131 -10.81 -9.81 10.25
N TYR A 132 -10.13 -10.56 9.40
CA TYR A 132 -10.72 -11.57 8.53
C TYR A 132 -10.86 -12.93 9.22
N ALA A 133 -12.09 -13.42 9.31
CA ALA A 133 -12.45 -14.76 9.72
C ALA A 133 -13.77 -15.16 9.02
N ASN A 134 -14.23 -16.40 9.21
CA ASN A 134 -15.58 -16.76 8.79
C ASN A 134 -16.61 -15.86 9.51
N GLU A 135 -17.45 -15.13 8.78
CA GLU A 135 -18.34 -14.13 9.37
C GLU A 135 -19.37 -14.75 10.32
N LEU A 136 -19.77 -16.03 10.13
CA LEU A 136 -20.62 -16.73 11.09
C LEU A 136 -19.90 -16.96 12.42
N LYS A 137 -18.58 -17.22 12.42
CA LYS A 137 -17.80 -17.29 13.66
C LYS A 137 -17.78 -15.95 14.38
N ILE A 138 -17.60 -14.86 13.65
CA ILE A 138 -17.66 -13.50 14.20
C ILE A 138 -19.03 -13.26 14.84
N PHE A 139 -20.12 -13.56 14.12
CA PHE A 139 -21.48 -13.47 14.65
C PHE A 139 -21.66 -14.24 15.96
N ASN A 140 -21.24 -15.52 16.00
CA ASN A 140 -21.36 -16.36 17.18
C ASN A 140 -20.55 -15.83 18.37
N ALA A 141 -19.33 -15.33 18.13
CA ALA A 141 -18.50 -14.72 19.16
C ALA A 141 -19.15 -13.45 19.73
N VAL A 142 -19.73 -12.60 18.88
CA VAL A 142 -20.48 -11.41 19.31
C VAL A 142 -21.73 -11.79 20.11
N CYS A 143 -22.45 -12.86 19.72
CA CYS A 143 -23.58 -13.37 20.50
C CYS A 143 -23.16 -13.87 21.90
N SER A 144 -22.04 -14.59 22.00
CA SER A 144 -21.46 -15.05 23.27
C SER A 144 -21.05 -13.88 24.17
N TRP A 145 -20.41 -12.87 23.57
CA TRP A 145 -20.02 -11.64 24.25
C TRP A 145 -21.26 -10.89 24.77
N TYR A 146 -22.31 -10.79 23.96
CA TYR A 146 -23.57 -10.14 24.31
C TYR A 146 -24.27 -10.83 25.49
N ALA A 147 -24.38 -12.17 25.46
CA ALA A 147 -24.99 -12.94 26.54
C ALA A 147 -24.26 -12.74 27.88
N THR A 148 -22.93 -12.60 27.84
CA THR A 148 -22.10 -12.36 29.03
C THR A 148 -22.25 -10.92 29.56
N ASN A 149 -22.50 -9.95 28.67
CA ASN A 149 -22.53 -8.50 28.96
C ASN A 149 -23.94 -7.88 28.88
N SER A 150 -24.97 -8.67 29.24
CA SER A 150 -26.42 -8.37 29.10
C SER A 150 -26.92 -7.01 29.61
N ASN A 151 -26.14 -6.29 30.43
CA ASN A 151 -26.47 -4.96 30.96
C ASN A 151 -26.24 -3.82 29.94
N MET A 152 -25.66 -4.09 28.77
CA MET A 152 -25.27 -3.10 27.75
C MET A 152 -26.12 -3.18 26.46
N LYS A 153 -27.45 -3.15 26.58
CA LYS A 153 -28.39 -3.32 25.45
C LYS A 153 -28.30 -2.26 24.33
N ALA A 154 -27.79 -1.06 24.61
CA ALA A 154 -27.64 -0.02 23.58
C ALA A 154 -26.38 -0.26 22.73
N VAL A 155 -25.26 -0.57 23.38
CA VAL A 155 -23.97 -0.88 22.73
C VAL A 155 -24.08 -2.14 21.87
N SER A 156 -24.94 -3.08 22.26
CA SER A 156 -25.08 -4.34 21.55
C SER A 156 -25.69 -4.24 20.15
N LYS A 157 -26.56 -3.26 19.87
CA LYS A 157 -27.12 -3.10 18.53
C LYS A 157 -26.06 -2.60 17.55
N GLU A 158 -25.29 -1.57 17.96
CA GLU A 158 -24.17 -1.06 17.15
C GLU A 158 -23.13 -2.14 16.83
N LEU A 159 -22.87 -3.05 17.76
CA LEU A 159 -21.94 -4.16 17.54
C LEU A 159 -22.47 -5.22 16.56
N LEU A 160 -23.78 -5.47 16.56
CA LEU A 160 -24.41 -6.39 15.60
C LEU A 160 -24.41 -5.81 14.18
N ASP A 161 -24.56 -4.49 14.03
CA ASP A 161 -24.48 -3.81 12.74
C ASP A 161 -23.08 -3.89 12.10
N LEU A 162 -22.04 -4.14 12.90
CA LEU A 162 -20.67 -4.37 12.41
C LEU A 162 -20.43 -5.80 11.92
N VAL A 163 -21.33 -6.74 12.24
CA VAL A 163 -21.31 -8.09 11.68
C VAL A 163 -21.88 -8.04 10.27
N ARG A 164 -21.08 -8.50 9.32
CA ARG A 164 -21.33 -8.31 7.89
C ARG A 164 -22.22 -9.42 7.37
N LEU A 165 -23.51 -9.39 7.73
CA LEU A 165 -24.51 -10.40 7.36
C LEU A 165 -24.49 -10.83 5.88
N PRO A 166 -24.23 -9.95 4.88
CA PRO A 166 -24.11 -10.37 3.49
C PRO A 166 -22.99 -11.39 3.22
N LEU A 167 -22.03 -11.57 4.13
CA LEU A 167 -20.93 -12.52 4.01
C LEU A 167 -21.24 -13.90 4.65
N ILE A 168 -22.38 -14.05 5.32
CA ILE A 168 -22.84 -15.33 5.90
C ILE A 168 -23.72 -16.05 4.88
N SER A 169 -23.52 -17.35 4.66
CA SER A 169 -24.32 -18.06 3.65
C SER A 169 -25.82 -18.03 3.96
N GLN A 170 -26.68 -18.04 2.94
CA GLN A 170 -28.15 -18.03 3.11
C GLN A 170 -28.65 -19.15 4.03
N THR A 171 -28.04 -20.33 3.93
CA THR A 171 -28.34 -21.48 4.80
C THR A 171 -28.02 -21.19 6.26
N GLU A 172 -26.90 -20.51 6.53
CA GLU A 172 -26.48 -20.17 7.89
C GLU A 172 -27.27 -19.00 8.46
N LEU A 173 -27.63 -18.01 7.63
CA LEU A 173 -28.52 -16.92 8.01
C LEU A 173 -29.86 -17.46 8.53
N LEU A 174 -30.46 -18.41 7.82
CA LEU A 174 -31.77 -18.95 8.18
C LEU A 174 -31.72 -19.93 9.36
N ASN A 175 -30.64 -20.71 9.50
CA ASN A 175 -30.55 -21.78 10.49
C ASN A 175 -29.85 -21.36 11.79
N PHE A 176 -28.99 -20.34 11.78
CA PHE A 176 -28.22 -19.91 12.94
C PHE A 176 -28.48 -18.45 13.32
N VAL A 177 -28.48 -17.51 12.37
CA VAL A 177 -28.67 -16.08 12.66
C VAL A 177 -30.13 -15.78 13.01
N ARG A 178 -31.09 -16.19 12.17
CA ARG A 178 -32.52 -15.94 12.40
C ARG A 178 -33.04 -16.51 13.73
N PRO A 179 -32.71 -17.76 14.14
CA PRO A 179 -33.19 -18.31 15.42
C PRO A 179 -32.61 -17.64 16.65
N SER A 180 -31.52 -16.87 16.52
CA SER A 180 -30.94 -16.11 17.65
C SER A 180 -31.88 -15.02 18.19
N GLY A 181 -32.76 -14.49 17.33
CA GLY A 181 -33.67 -13.39 17.67
C GLY A 181 -32.98 -12.05 17.92
N LEU A 182 -31.68 -11.92 17.59
CA LEU A 182 -30.90 -10.70 17.78
C LEU A 182 -30.86 -9.78 16.54
N VAL A 183 -31.23 -10.31 15.38
CA VAL A 183 -31.21 -9.59 14.09
C VAL A 183 -32.63 -9.51 13.55
N ASP A 184 -33.03 -8.33 13.06
CA ASP A 184 -34.37 -8.10 12.54
C ASP A 184 -34.56 -8.82 11.18
N ALA A 185 -35.82 -9.15 10.86
CA ALA A 185 -36.11 -9.89 9.62
C ALA A 185 -35.78 -9.10 8.35
N ASP A 186 -35.91 -7.77 8.40
CA ASP A 186 -35.61 -6.86 7.29
C ASP A 186 -34.09 -6.85 7.00
N ASP A 187 -33.24 -6.77 8.04
CA ASP A 187 -31.78 -6.82 7.87
C ASP A 187 -31.30 -8.12 7.21
N LEU A 188 -31.98 -9.25 7.50
CA LEU A 188 -31.70 -10.53 6.84
C LEU A 188 -32.10 -10.52 5.36
N LEU A 189 -33.22 -9.87 5.02
CA LEU A 189 -33.66 -9.74 3.63
C LEU A 189 -32.71 -8.84 2.84
N ASP A 190 -32.29 -7.72 3.42
CA ASP A 190 -31.31 -6.80 2.83
C ASP A 190 -29.98 -7.52 2.58
N ALA A 191 -29.52 -8.35 3.53
CA ALA A 191 -28.32 -9.15 3.36
C ALA A 191 -28.42 -10.15 2.18
N ILE A 192 -29.59 -10.79 2.02
CA ILE A 192 -29.85 -11.72 0.90
C ILE A 192 -29.95 -10.96 -0.42
N GLU A 193 -30.52 -9.75 -0.43
CA GLU A 193 -30.56 -8.89 -1.62
C GLU A 193 -29.15 -8.55 -2.08
N ILE A 194 -28.27 -8.13 -1.17
CA ILE A 194 -26.86 -7.84 -1.48
C ILE A 194 -26.18 -9.09 -2.08
N GLN A 195 -26.37 -10.27 -1.47
CA GLN A 195 -25.78 -11.52 -1.98
C GLN A 195 -26.22 -11.90 -3.39
N THR A 196 -27.48 -11.62 -3.73
CA THR A 196 -28.10 -12.12 -4.97
C THR A 196 -28.06 -11.10 -6.11
N GLN A 197 -28.22 -9.82 -5.80
CA GLN A 197 -28.36 -8.75 -6.78
C GLN A 197 -27.13 -7.83 -6.85
N LYS A 198 -26.42 -7.63 -5.73
CA LYS A 198 -25.33 -6.64 -5.62
C LYS A 198 -24.10 -7.20 -4.89
N PRO A 199 -23.54 -8.35 -5.30
CA PRO A 199 -22.43 -8.97 -4.58
C PRO A 199 -21.18 -8.07 -4.51
N PHE A 200 -21.00 -7.17 -5.48
CA PHE A 200 -19.90 -6.22 -5.52
C PHE A 200 -20.01 -5.09 -4.48
N GLU A 201 -21.19 -4.86 -3.90
CA GLU A 201 -21.40 -3.91 -2.80
C GLU A 201 -21.20 -4.57 -1.43
N ALA A 202 -20.98 -5.89 -1.38
CA ALA A 202 -20.80 -6.60 -0.13
C ALA A 202 -19.53 -6.07 0.60
N PRO A 203 -19.62 -5.81 1.92
CA PRO A 203 -18.53 -5.21 2.68
C PRO A 203 -17.48 -6.28 3.02
N TYR A 204 -16.72 -6.79 2.05
CA TYR A 204 -15.79 -7.88 2.27
C TYR A 204 -14.71 -7.56 3.31
N ARG A 205 -14.31 -8.56 4.10
CA ARG A 205 -13.09 -8.55 4.92
C ARG A 205 -11.96 -9.26 4.17
N GLY A 206 -10.71 -8.92 4.44
CA GLY A 206 -9.56 -9.58 3.83
C GLY A 206 -8.34 -9.56 4.73
N CYS A 207 -7.47 -10.56 4.61
CA CYS A 207 -6.22 -10.59 5.34
C CYS A 207 -5.32 -9.42 4.92
N LYS A 208 -4.67 -8.75 5.88
CA LYS A 208 -3.69 -7.71 5.61
C LYS A 208 -2.28 -8.24 5.86
N SER A 209 -1.38 -8.11 4.89
CA SER A 209 0.02 -8.52 5.00
C SER A 209 0.91 -7.42 4.45
N ILE A 210 1.59 -6.73 5.36
CA ILE A 210 2.38 -5.55 5.02
C ILE A 210 3.69 -5.94 4.33
N ASP A 211 3.99 -5.29 3.21
CA ASP A 211 5.23 -5.41 2.41
C ASP A 211 5.66 -6.87 2.15
N THR A 212 4.68 -7.77 2.08
CA THR A 212 4.89 -9.21 1.89
C THR A 212 4.11 -9.66 0.68
N ASN A 213 4.79 -10.29 -0.28
CA ASN A 213 4.12 -10.86 -1.44
C ASN A 213 3.14 -11.96 -1.01
N ILE A 214 1.84 -11.76 -1.30
CA ILE A 214 0.78 -12.70 -0.98
C ILE A 214 0.50 -13.69 -2.12
N ILE A 215 1.12 -13.51 -3.29
CA ILE A 215 0.99 -14.45 -4.40
C ILE A 215 1.80 -15.71 -4.04
N PRO A 216 1.18 -16.91 -4.06
CA PRO A 216 1.86 -18.14 -3.67
C PRO A 216 3.14 -18.37 -4.47
N GLN A 217 4.28 -18.56 -3.80
CA GLN A 217 5.59 -18.80 -4.45
C GLN A 217 5.78 -20.24 -4.99
N TYR A 218 4.73 -21.06 -5.06
CA TYR A 218 4.83 -22.44 -5.55
C TYR A 218 4.77 -22.49 -7.08
N PRO A 219 5.53 -23.40 -7.72
CA PRO A 219 5.68 -23.41 -9.16
C PRO A 219 4.32 -23.78 -9.70
N ILE A 220 3.73 -22.90 -10.52
CA ILE A 220 2.35 -22.90 -11.07
C ILE A 220 1.68 -21.55 -10.75
N VAL A 221 2.28 -20.44 -11.21
CA VAL A 221 1.46 -19.55 -12.06
C VAL A 221 1.22 -20.37 -13.33
N GLN A 222 0.30 -21.34 -13.29
CA GLN A 222 -0.07 -22.05 -14.50
C GLN A 222 -0.83 -21.04 -15.33
N PRO A 223 -0.44 -20.78 -16.59
CA PRO A 223 -1.46 -20.44 -17.54
C PRO A 223 -2.49 -21.56 -17.49
N LEU A 224 -3.74 -21.24 -17.14
CA LEU A 224 -4.88 -22.14 -17.32
C LEU A 224 -5.11 -22.50 -18.81
N SER A 225 -4.21 -22.13 -19.73
CA SER A 225 -4.24 -22.51 -21.14
C SER A 225 -3.70 -23.91 -21.45
N ARG A 226 -3.63 -24.83 -20.48
CA ARG A 226 -3.46 -26.27 -20.80
C ARG A 226 -4.78 -27.03 -20.98
N GLU A 227 -5.92 -26.46 -20.59
CA GLU A 227 -7.20 -26.98 -21.04
C GLU A 227 -7.57 -26.34 -22.38
N VAL A 228 -7.49 -27.15 -23.45
CA VAL A 228 -7.90 -26.80 -24.82
C VAL A 228 -9.35 -26.29 -24.89
N SER A 229 -10.16 -26.53 -23.84
CA SER A 229 -11.58 -26.15 -23.73
C SER A 229 -11.85 -24.74 -23.19
N CYS A 230 -10.89 -24.08 -22.54
CA CYS A 230 -11.10 -22.74 -21.94
C CYS A 230 -10.40 -21.64 -22.74
N ARG A 231 -10.40 -21.77 -24.08
CA ARG A 231 -10.30 -20.59 -24.93
C ARG A 231 -11.64 -19.86 -24.86
N PHE A 232 -11.73 -18.81 -24.04
CA PHE A 232 -12.68 -17.76 -24.37
C PHE A 232 -12.15 -17.06 -25.62
N THR A 233 -12.41 -17.65 -26.80
CA THR A 233 -12.24 -16.97 -28.08
C THR A 233 -13.37 -15.95 -28.21
N ASN A 234 -13.03 -14.67 -28.20
CA ASN A 234 -13.25 -13.77 -29.35
C ASN A 234 -13.05 -12.31 -28.92
N GLN A 235 -11.82 -11.81 -29.07
CA GLN A 235 -11.46 -10.51 -29.63
C GLN A 235 -9.92 -10.46 -29.69
N GLU A 236 -9.39 -10.40 -30.92
CA GLU A 236 -8.03 -10.02 -31.36
C GLU A 236 -6.86 -10.19 -30.36
N ASN A 237 -5.95 -11.15 -30.59
CA ASN A 237 -4.57 -11.18 -30.04
C ASN A 237 -4.39 -10.76 -28.55
N MET A 238 -5.09 -11.36 -27.59
CA MET A 238 -4.87 -11.10 -26.15
C MET A 238 -4.49 -12.37 -25.37
N SER A 239 -3.52 -12.27 -24.46
CA SER A 239 -3.24 -13.25 -23.41
C SER A 239 -3.94 -12.85 -22.11
N VAL A 240 -4.56 -13.80 -21.40
CA VAL A 240 -5.27 -13.53 -20.15
C VAL A 240 -4.75 -14.42 -19.03
N PHE A 241 -4.44 -13.80 -17.89
CA PHE A 241 -3.93 -14.43 -16.68
C PHE A 241 -4.93 -14.25 -15.56
N HIS A 242 -5.24 -15.34 -14.86
CA HIS A 242 -6.16 -15.32 -13.74
C HIS A 242 -5.46 -15.89 -12.51
N LEU A 243 -5.37 -15.10 -11.45
CA LEU A 243 -4.74 -15.49 -10.18
C LEU A 243 -5.81 -15.58 -9.09
N ASP A 244 -5.91 -16.74 -8.44
CA ASP A 244 -6.68 -16.93 -7.21
C ASP A 244 -5.73 -16.87 -6.01
N LEU A 245 -5.97 -15.91 -5.11
CA LEU A 245 -5.18 -15.74 -3.89
C LEU A 245 -5.54 -16.79 -2.81
N GLY A 246 -6.52 -17.66 -3.07
CA GLY A 246 -7.02 -18.70 -2.17
C GLY A 246 -7.97 -18.18 -1.09
N LYS A 247 -7.77 -16.94 -0.65
CA LYS A 247 -8.64 -16.19 0.26
C LYS A 247 -8.57 -14.69 -0.05
N PRO A 248 -9.50 -13.87 0.47
CA PRO A 248 -9.45 -12.43 0.30
C PRO A 248 -8.28 -11.80 1.06
N PHE A 249 -7.62 -10.82 0.43
CA PHE A 249 -6.59 -9.99 1.00
C PHE A 249 -6.87 -8.51 0.74
N ILE A 250 -6.45 -7.63 1.65
CA ILE A 250 -6.39 -6.20 1.38
C ILE A 250 -5.08 -5.93 0.66
N ILE A 251 -5.15 -5.39 -0.55
CA ILE A 251 -3.98 -5.00 -1.35
C ILE A 251 -4.10 -3.56 -1.82
N ASN A 252 -2.96 -2.92 -2.03
CA ASN A 252 -2.85 -1.59 -2.62
C ASN A 252 -1.73 -1.48 -3.67
N THR A 253 -0.94 -2.55 -3.84
CA THR A 253 0.20 -2.58 -4.77
C THR A 253 0.27 -3.93 -5.50
N ILE A 254 0.42 -3.86 -6.81
CA ILE A 254 0.70 -5.01 -7.69
C ILE A 254 1.98 -4.71 -8.47
N ILE A 255 2.92 -5.66 -8.47
CA ILE A 255 4.17 -5.58 -9.21
C ILE A 255 4.17 -6.68 -10.27
N LEU A 256 4.50 -6.32 -11.51
CA LEU A 256 4.58 -7.25 -12.63
C LEU A 256 5.94 -7.17 -13.29
N GLU A 257 6.65 -8.28 -13.26
CA GLU A 257 7.90 -8.48 -13.96
C GLU A 257 7.69 -9.61 -14.99
N LEU A 258 7.34 -9.21 -16.21
CA LEU A 258 7.06 -10.15 -17.28
C LEU A 258 8.35 -10.54 -18.01
N ASN A 259 8.57 -11.85 -18.19
CA ASN A 259 9.68 -12.39 -18.96
C ASN A 259 9.26 -12.57 -20.42
N TRP A 260 10.05 -12.05 -21.36
CA TRP A 260 9.69 -12.00 -22.77
C TRP A 260 10.62 -12.90 -23.60
N LYS A 261 10.13 -13.41 -24.74
CA LYS A 261 11.02 -13.95 -25.78
C LYS A 261 11.96 -12.82 -26.24
N VAL A 262 13.15 -13.18 -26.71
CA VAL A 262 14.13 -12.20 -27.21
C VAL A 262 13.47 -11.33 -28.31
N ASP A 263 13.79 -10.03 -28.31
CA ASP A 263 13.36 -8.99 -29.28
C ASP A 263 12.03 -8.24 -29.06
N VAL A 264 11.40 -8.32 -27.89
CA VAL A 264 10.16 -7.56 -27.59
C VAL A 264 10.49 -6.14 -27.17
N GLN A 265 10.03 -5.14 -27.94
CA GLN A 265 10.33 -3.72 -27.71
C GLN A 265 9.42 -3.05 -26.66
N GLY A 266 8.25 -3.65 -26.38
CA GLY A 266 7.30 -3.19 -25.37
C GLY A 266 6.07 -4.11 -25.31
N PHE A 267 5.19 -3.88 -24.35
CA PHE A 267 3.93 -4.59 -24.18
C PHE A 267 2.85 -3.68 -23.64
N SER A 268 1.59 -4.04 -23.81
CA SER A 268 0.46 -3.33 -23.24
C SER A 268 -0.44 -4.29 -22.46
N TYR A 269 -1.08 -3.80 -21.40
CA TYR A 269 -1.83 -4.66 -20.51
C TYR A 269 -2.97 -3.93 -19.77
N GLN A 270 -3.87 -4.70 -19.20
CA GLN A 270 -4.90 -4.25 -18.26
C GLN A 270 -4.88 -5.14 -17.03
N ILE A 271 -5.13 -4.57 -15.85
CA ILE A 271 -5.29 -5.31 -14.60
C ILE A 271 -6.65 -5.02 -14.03
N HIS A 272 -7.35 -6.10 -13.70
CA HIS A 272 -8.59 -6.06 -12.97
C HIS A 272 -8.46 -6.85 -11.67
N VAL A 273 -9.19 -6.44 -10.66
CA VAL A 273 -9.28 -7.14 -9.37
C VAL A 273 -10.74 -7.40 -9.05
N GLY A 274 -11.00 -8.45 -8.28
CA GLY A 274 -12.36 -8.82 -7.92
C GLY A 274 -12.45 -9.81 -6.77
N MET A 275 -13.69 -10.05 -6.34
CA MET A 275 -14.03 -10.99 -5.27
C MET A 275 -14.66 -12.29 -5.79
N GLU A 276 -15.11 -12.30 -7.04
CA GLU A 276 -15.73 -13.44 -7.68
C GLU A 276 -15.00 -13.82 -8.97
N ASN A 277 -14.82 -15.13 -9.20
CA ASN A 277 -14.25 -15.68 -10.42
C ASN A 277 -15.36 -16.14 -11.36
N ARG A 278 -16.08 -15.19 -11.94
CA ARG A 278 -17.09 -15.46 -12.98
C ARG A 278 -16.84 -14.57 -14.19
N SER A 279 -17.16 -15.06 -15.39
CA SER A 279 -16.96 -14.33 -16.65
C SER A 279 -17.84 -13.06 -16.75
N ASP A 280 -18.98 -13.07 -16.05
CA ASP A 280 -19.92 -11.97 -15.81
C ASP A 280 -19.73 -11.31 -14.44
N GLY A 281 -18.72 -11.72 -13.68
CA GLY A 281 -18.41 -11.18 -12.37
C GLY A 281 -17.99 -9.71 -12.42
N HIS A 282 -18.18 -9.00 -11.31
CA HIS A 282 -17.79 -7.61 -11.21
C HIS A 282 -16.27 -7.48 -11.05
N TRP A 283 -15.62 -7.02 -12.12
CA TRP A 283 -14.18 -6.75 -12.17
C TRP A 283 -13.92 -5.25 -12.04
N LYS A 284 -13.19 -4.83 -11.00
CA LYS A 284 -12.69 -3.45 -10.87
C LYS A 284 -11.43 -3.31 -11.70
N LEU A 285 -11.46 -2.48 -12.74
CA LEU A 285 -10.29 -2.09 -13.53
C LEU A 285 -9.39 -1.19 -12.66
N VAL A 286 -8.15 -1.63 -12.41
CA VAL A 286 -7.18 -0.91 -11.57
C VAL A 286 -6.01 -0.34 -12.36
N ALA A 287 -5.76 -0.85 -13.57
CA ALA A 287 -4.84 -0.26 -14.53
C ALA A 287 -5.26 -0.60 -15.95
N ASP A 288 -5.32 0.40 -16.84
CA ASP A 288 -5.53 0.22 -18.28
C ASP A 288 -4.39 0.84 -19.06
N TYR A 289 -3.35 0.03 -19.29
CA TYR A 289 -2.19 0.43 -20.08
C TYR A 289 -2.22 -0.19 -21.48
N SER A 290 -3.41 -0.48 -22.02
CA SER A 290 -3.60 -1.10 -23.34
C SER A 290 -3.05 -0.26 -24.52
N LYS A 291 -2.92 1.06 -24.34
CA LYS A 291 -2.48 2.03 -25.37
C LYS A 291 -1.04 2.51 -25.22
N TYR A 292 -0.27 1.93 -24.30
CA TYR A 292 1.06 2.41 -23.94
C TYR A 292 2.11 1.34 -24.16
N ASP A 293 3.32 1.76 -24.53
CA ASP A 293 4.46 0.86 -24.72
C ASP A 293 5.19 0.63 -23.39
N CYS A 294 4.67 -0.28 -22.57
CA CYS A 294 5.26 -0.64 -21.29
C CYS A 294 6.47 -1.58 -21.45
N ARG A 295 7.36 -1.59 -20.45
CA ARG A 295 8.56 -2.42 -20.41
C ARG A 295 9.17 -2.58 -19.02
N GLY A 296 9.95 -3.63 -18.83
CA GLY A 296 10.59 -3.89 -17.53
C GLY A 296 9.56 -4.11 -16.42
N THR A 297 9.94 -3.83 -15.17
CA THR A 297 9.06 -4.01 -14.02
C THR A 297 7.98 -2.94 -13.99
N GLN A 298 6.73 -3.39 -13.97
CA GLN A 298 5.55 -2.55 -13.81
C GLN A 298 5.16 -2.48 -12.35
N ARG A 299 4.80 -1.29 -11.89
CA ARG A 299 4.20 -1.06 -10.57
C ARG A 299 2.82 -0.47 -10.77
N VAL A 300 1.84 -1.03 -10.11
CA VAL A 300 0.45 -0.56 -10.13
C VAL A 300 0.04 -0.30 -8.70
N PHE A 301 -0.31 0.94 -8.41
CA PHE A 301 -0.86 1.36 -7.13
C PHE A 301 -2.37 1.53 -7.29
N LEU A 302 -3.12 1.09 -6.28
CA LEU A 302 -4.56 1.18 -6.22
C LEU A 302 -4.99 1.56 -4.81
N GLU A 303 -6.23 2.03 -4.67
CA GLU A 303 -6.85 2.20 -3.37
C GLU A 303 -6.88 0.87 -2.61
N ASP A 304 -6.75 0.93 -1.28
CA ASP A 304 -6.93 -0.22 -0.39
C ASP A 304 -8.21 -0.97 -0.77
N SER A 305 -8.03 -2.16 -1.34
CA SER A 305 -9.13 -2.95 -1.90
C SER A 305 -9.03 -4.39 -1.39
N VAL A 306 -10.16 -4.94 -0.98
CA VAL A 306 -10.27 -6.36 -0.66
C VAL A 306 -10.39 -7.14 -1.97
N VAL A 307 -9.42 -8.02 -2.21
CA VAL A 307 -9.23 -8.73 -3.47
C VAL A 307 -9.02 -10.20 -3.19
N ARG A 308 -9.70 -11.06 -3.97
CA ARG A 308 -9.45 -12.50 -4.01
C ARG A 308 -8.87 -12.94 -5.36
N TYR A 309 -9.30 -12.28 -6.43
CA TYR A 309 -8.92 -12.62 -7.79
C TYR A 309 -8.25 -11.44 -8.48
N ILE A 310 -7.15 -11.72 -9.19
CA ILE A 310 -6.47 -10.74 -10.05
C ILE A 310 -6.51 -11.26 -11.49
N LEU A 311 -6.95 -10.42 -12.41
CA LEU A 311 -7.05 -10.70 -13.83
C LEU A 311 -6.14 -9.76 -14.60
N ILE A 312 -5.15 -10.29 -15.30
CA ILE A 312 -4.24 -9.51 -16.13
C ILE A 312 -4.51 -9.86 -17.59
N ARG A 313 -4.77 -8.87 -18.43
CA ARG A 313 -4.92 -9.03 -19.88
C ARG A 313 -3.72 -8.37 -20.56
N VAL A 314 -3.06 -9.06 -21.48
CA VAL A 314 -1.85 -8.58 -22.18
C VAL A 314 -2.08 -8.64 -23.68
N SER A 315 -1.85 -7.54 -24.38
CA SER A 315 -2.26 -7.36 -25.79
C SER A 315 -1.29 -7.87 -26.84
N ASP A 316 -0.22 -8.55 -26.43
CA ASP A 316 0.71 -9.20 -27.34
C ASP A 316 1.04 -10.64 -26.87
N PRO A 317 0.31 -11.65 -27.38
CA PRO A 317 0.40 -13.02 -26.91
C PRO A 317 1.62 -13.79 -27.46
N MET A 318 2.26 -13.29 -28.52
CA MET A 318 3.38 -14.01 -29.18
C MET A 318 4.72 -13.82 -28.45
N SER A 319 4.81 -12.78 -27.63
CA SER A 319 6.03 -12.23 -27.05
C SER A 319 6.25 -12.62 -25.58
N CYS A 320 5.19 -12.84 -24.79
CA CYS A 320 5.34 -13.15 -23.35
C CYS A 320 5.63 -14.64 -23.10
N ARG A 321 6.69 -14.95 -22.33
CA ARG A 321 6.85 -16.25 -21.66
C ARG A 321 6.37 -16.11 -20.22
N ILE A 322 5.24 -16.74 -19.93
CA ILE A 322 4.72 -16.84 -18.57
C ILE A 322 5.70 -17.61 -17.68
N ASP A 323 6.36 -18.62 -18.27
CA ASP A 323 7.45 -19.35 -17.63
C ASP A 323 8.61 -18.39 -17.31
N GLY A 324 8.73 -18.04 -16.02
CA GLY A 324 9.75 -17.12 -15.49
C GLY A 324 9.29 -15.68 -15.29
N SER A 325 8.02 -15.35 -15.56
CA SER A 325 7.42 -14.08 -15.13
C SER A 325 7.13 -14.10 -13.63
N ARG A 326 7.32 -12.96 -12.96
CA ARG A 326 7.09 -12.77 -11.53
C ARG A 326 5.99 -11.74 -11.33
N ILE A 327 4.96 -12.14 -10.58
CA ILE A 327 3.84 -11.26 -10.21
C ILE A 327 3.82 -11.23 -8.68
N GLU A 328 3.76 -10.03 -8.13
CA GLU A 328 3.61 -9.82 -6.70
C GLU A 328 2.37 -8.97 -6.45
N ALA A 329 1.66 -9.29 -5.38
CA ALA A 329 0.61 -8.45 -4.83
C ALA A 329 0.88 -8.31 -3.34
N MET A 330 0.59 -7.15 -2.77
CA MET A 330 0.81 -6.90 -1.35
C MET A 330 0.02 -5.67 -0.88
N TYR A 331 -0.05 -5.53 0.44
CA TYR A 331 -0.32 -4.25 1.06
C TYR A 331 1.02 -3.56 1.33
N SER A 332 1.39 -2.55 0.55
CA SER A 332 2.65 -1.83 0.74
C SER A 332 2.47 -0.58 1.58
N SER A 333 3.47 -0.30 2.42
CA SER A 333 3.61 0.99 3.12
C SER A 333 4.08 2.11 2.18
N GLU A 334 4.81 1.77 1.13
CA GLU A 334 5.23 2.68 0.08
C GLU A 334 4.13 2.80 -0.98
N THR A 335 3.62 4.01 -1.18
CA THR A 335 2.58 4.30 -2.17
C THR A 335 3.00 5.48 -3.05
N MET A 336 2.42 5.54 -4.25
CA MET A 336 2.57 6.69 -5.14
C MET A 336 1.20 7.29 -5.47
N PRO A 337 1.13 8.60 -5.77
CA PRO A 337 -0.11 9.22 -6.22
C PRO A 337 -0.54 8.62 -7.55
N VAL A 338 -1.83 8.38 -7.68
CA VAL A 338 -2.43 7.86 -8.90
C VAL A 338 -3.54 8.80 -9.32
N ASP A 339 -3.54 9.19 -10.59
CA ASP A 339 -4.62 10.00 -11.15
C ASP A 339 -5.95 9.22 -11.09
N PRO A 340 -7.01 9.77 -10.46
CA PRO A 340 -8.22 9.01 -10.18
C PRO A 340 -9.00 8.63 -11.45
N HIS A 341 -8.81 9.36 -12.56
CA HIS A 341 -9.52 9.12 -13.82
C HIS A 341 -8.78 8.12 -14.71
N THR A 342 -7.50 8.37 -14.98
CA THR A 342 -6.66 7.57 -15.88
C THR A 342 -6.03 6.35 -15.20
N LYS A 343 -5.98 6.34 -13.86
CA LYS A 343 -5.26 5.33 -13.05
C LYS A 343 -3.75 5.25 -13.34
N ILE A 344 -3.18 6.33 -13.88
CA ILE A 344 -1.75 6.45 -14.16
C ILE A 344 -1.04 7.08 -12.95
N ILE A 345 0.17 6.61 -12.67
CA ILE A 345 0.99 7.12 -11.57
C ILE A 345 1.43 8.57 -11.86
N ALA A 346 1.26 9.45 -10.88
CA ALA A 346 1.76 10.82 -10.88
C ALA A 346 2.94 10.94 -9.88
N PRO A 347 4.18 10.68 -10.31
CA PRO A 347 5.35 10.70 -9.42
C PRO A 347 5.64 12.11 -8.88
N HIS A 348 6.24 12.17 -7.68
CA HIS A 348 6.79 13.40 -7.09
C HIS A 348 8.33 13.44 -7.11
N SER A 349 8.96 12.35 -7.51
CA SER A 349 10.41 12.19 -7.56
C SER A 349 10.84 11.65 -8.92
N ASN A 350 12.08 11.95 -9.31
CA ASN A 350 12.65 11.54 -10.58
C ASN A 350 12.45 10.03 -10.90
N ILE A 351 11.69 9.73 -11.96
CA ILE A 351 11.49 8.38 -12.50
C ILE A 351 12.35 8.06 -13.73
N THR A 352 13.12 9.04 -14.26
CA THR A 352 14.10 8.78 -15.33
C THR A 352 15.41 8.31 -14.72
N THR A 353 15.38 7.16 -14.06
CA THR A 353 16.54 6.51 -13.44
C THR A 353 16.61 5.04 -13.83
N ILE A 354 17.80 4.45 -13.68
CA ILE A 354 18.03 3.02 -13.93
C ILE A 354 17.19 2.15 -12.96
N GLU A 355 17.07 2.57 -11.70
CA GLU A 355 16.29 1.89 -10.65
C GLU A 355 14.79 1.86 -10.97
N ASN A 356 14.29 2.91 -11.63
CA ASN A 356 12.93 3.00 -12.14
C ASN A 356 12.77 2.41 -13.55
N HIS A 357 13.75 1.62 -14.00
CA HIS A 357 13.76 0.90 -15.28
C HIS A 357 13.65 1.79 -16.54
N ALA A 358 13.98 3.09 -16.42
CA ALA A 358 14.11 3.97 -17.57
C ALA A 358 15.33 3.58 -18.44
N ARG A 359 15.26 3.85 -19.74
CA ARG A 359 16.33 3.55 -20.69
C ARG A 359 16.51 4.69 -21.68
N VAL A 360 17.77 5.00 -21.99
CA VAL A 360 18.13 5.78 -23.18
C VAL A 360 18.05 4.87 -24.41
N VAL A 361 17.07 5.13 -25.29
CA VAL A 361 16.80 4.37 -26.52
C VAL A 361 17.60 4.91 -27.69
N GLU A 362 17.72 6.24 -27.79
CA GLU A 362 18.51 6.94 -28.81
C GLU A 362 19.41 7.98 -28.17
N GLY A 363 20.53 8.26 -28.84
CA GLY A 363 21.60 9.12 -28.35
C GLY A 363 22.91 8.34 -28.21
N VAL A 364 24.01 9.03 -28.43
CA VAL A 364 25.37 8.48 -28.35
C VAL A 364 25.96 8.88 -27.01
N SER A 365 26.51 7.91 -26.29
CA SER A 365 27.33 8.16 -25.10
C SER A 365 28.44 7.12 -25.00
N ARG A 366 29.60 7.54 -24.51
CA ARG A 366 30.69 6.63 -24.17
C ARG A 366 30.44 5.88 -22.87
N CYS A 367 29.66 6.48 -21.97
CA CYS A 367 29.28 5.90 -20.69
C CYS A 367 27.82 5.45 -20.76
N ARG A 368 27.59 4.15 -20.57
CA ARG A 368 26.23 3.61 -20.56
C ARG A 368 25.39 4.33 -19.50
N ASN A 369 24.19 4.76 -19.88
CA ASN A 369 23.21 5.43 -19.01
C ASN A 369 23.67 6.79 -18.44
N ALA A 370 24.69 7.46 -19.01
CA ALA A 370 25.19 8.75 -18.51
C ALA A 370 24.07 9.79 -18.26
N LEU A 371 23.05 9.83 -19.11
CA LEU A 371 21.93 10.77 -18.98
C LEU A 371 21.07 10.57 -17.72
N ILE A 372 21.01 9.34 -17.19
CA ILE A 372 20.02 8.89 -16.19
C ILE A 372 20.66 8.15 -15.01
N ASN A 373 21.98 8.27 -14.84
CA ASN A 373 22.74 7.60 -13.76
C ASN A 373 22.78 8.41 -12.44
N GLY A 374 22.24 9.63 -12.43
CA GLY A 374 22.27 10.52 -11.25
C GLY A 374 23.55 11.34 -11.09
N ASP A 375 24.58 11.13 -11.92
CA ASP A 375 25.82 11.90 -11.84
C ASP A 375 25.66 13.25 -12.56
N ILE A 376 25.77 14.33 -11.79
CA ILE A 376 25.66 15.72 -12.27
C ILE A 376 26.96 16.50 -12.07
N THR A 377 28.07 15.83 -11.75
CA THR A 377 29.34 16.48 -11.43
C THR A 377 30.53 15.89 -12.18
N SER A 378 30.51 14.61 -12.51
CA SER A 378 31.65 13.91 -13.11
C SER A 378 31.44 13.76 -14.62
N TYR A 379 31.66 14.85 -15.34
CA TYR A 379 31.65 14.88 -16.80
C TYR A 379 32.75 15.80 -17.33
N ASP A 380 33.31 15.39 -18.47
CA ASP A 380 34.39 16.08 -19.16
C ASP A 380 34.24 15.91 -20.67
N TRP A 381 35.23 16.38 -21.44
CA TRP A 381 35.12 16.39 -22.90
C TRP A 381 35.01 14.97 -23.50
N ASP A 382 35.40 13.96 -22.73
CA ASP A 382 35.43 12.56 -23.16
C ASP A 382 34.17 11.79 -22.73
N SER A 383 33.60 12.09 -21.56
CA SER A 383 32.56 11.27 -20.92
C SER A 383 31.57 12.04 -20.04
N GLY A 384 30.51 11.35 -19.59
CA GLY A 384 29.53 11.90 -18.64
C GLY A 384 28.36 12.68 -19.26
N TYR A 385 28.13 12.52 -20.57
CA TYR A 385 26.97 13.09 -21.26
C TYR A 385 26.42 12.13 -22.32
N THR A 386 25.19 12.39 -22.77
CA THR A 386 24.61 11.80 -23.97
C THR A 386 24.44 12.89 -25.03
N CYS A 387 24.76 12.58 -26.28
CA CYS A 387 24.73 13.54 -27.37
C CYS A 387 24.08 13.00 -28.64
N HIS A 388 23.77 13.89 -29.56
CA HIS A 388 23.41 13.55 -30.93
C HIS A 388 23.92 14.62 -31.91
N GLN A 389 24.05 14.24 -33.18
CA GLN A 389 24.35 15.19 -34.24
C GLN A 389 23.12 16.06 -34.53
N ILE A 390 23.30 17.38 -34.60
CA ILE A 390 22.25 18.33 -34.92
C ILE A 390 21.83 18.13 -36.39
N GLY A 391 20.51 18.08 -36.62
CA GLY A 391 19.92 17.89 -37.95
C GLY A 391 19.73 16.43 -38.39
N SER A 392 20.32 15.45 -37.69
CA SER A 392 20.20 14.03 -38.07
C SER A 392 19.95 13.04 -36.93
N GLY A 393 20.01 13.47 -35.67
CA GLY A 393 19.77 12.60 -34.51
C GLY A 393 18.84 13.22 -33.46
N VAL A 394 18.57 12.43 -32.42
CA VAL A 394 17.81 12.83 -31.24
C VAL A 394 18.39 12.14 -30.00
N ILE A 395 18.04 12.63 -28.81
CA ILE A 395 18.19 11.88 -27.55
C ILE A 395 16.80 11.43 -27.14
N MET A 396 16.62 10.12 -26.94
CA MET A 396 15.32 9.56 -26.57
C MET A 396 15.43 8.70 -25.32
N VAL A 397 14.58 8.97 -24.34
CA VAL A 397 14.41 8.18 -23.12
C VAL A 397 13.05 7.51 -23.16
N GLN A 398 13.00 6.23 -22.83
CA GLN A 398 11.78 5.45 -22.62
C GLN A 398 11.66 5.12 -21.13
N LEU A 399 10.50 5.41 -20.55
CA LEU A 399 10.11 5.08 -19.18
C LEU A 399 9.60 3.64 -19.09
N ALA A 400 9.53 3.09 -17.88
CA ALA A 400 9.06 1.71 -17.69
C ALA A 400 7.58 1.52 -18.05
N GLN A 401 6.78 2.54 -17.79
CA GLN A 401 5.32 2.56 -17.88
C GLN A 401 4.86 4.00 -18.05
N PRO A 402 3.58 4.28 -18.38
CA PRO A 402 3.10 5.65 -18.40
C PRO A 402 3.19 6.30 -17.01
N TYR A 403 3.61 7.56 -17.00
CA TYR A 403 3.56 8.44 -15.82
C TYR A 403 2.91 9.77 -16.21
N ILE A 404 2.13 10.35 -15.31
CA ILE A 404 1.66 11.74 -15.44
C ILE A 404 2.80 12.66 -15.02
N ILE A 405 3.34 13.43 -15.96
CA ILE A 405 4.46 14.34 -15.73
C ILE A 405 4.04 15.74 -16.15
N SER A 406 4.41 16.75 -15.35
CA SER A 406 4.18 18.18 -15.63
C SER A 406 5.45 19.03 -15.46
N SER A 407 6.55 18.42 -15.04
CA SER A 407 7.84 19.08 -14.89
C SER A 407 8.97 18.16 -15.34
N MET A 408 10.04 18.74 -15.87
CA MET A 408 11.30 18.06 -16.16
C MET A 408 12.43 19.05 -15.95
N ARG A 409 13.65 18.57 -15.74
CA ARG A 409 14.83 19.42 -15.94
C ARG A 409 15.93 18.66 -16.64
N ILE A 410 16.70 19.42 -17.43
CA ILE A 410 17.86 18.92 -18.15
C ILE A 410 19.09 19.75 -17.78
N LEU A 411 20.22 19.08 -17.59
CA LEU A 411 21.52 19.73 -17.47
C LEU A 411 22.19 19.71 -18.84
N LEU A 412 22.25 20.87 -19.49
CA LEU A 412 23.06 21.05 -20.68
C LEU A 412 24.54 21.12 -20.29
N TRP A 413 25.42 20.70 -21.20
CA TRP A 413 26.85 20.88 -21.04
C TRP A 413 27.19 22.33 -20.69
N ASN A 414 27.98 22.50 -19.63
CA ASN A 414 28.33 23.81 -19.05
C ASN A 414 29.80 23.92 -18.62
N CYS A 415 30.70 23.06 -19.13
CA CYS A 415 32.14 23.18 -18.84
C CYS A 415 32.81 24.33 -19.61
N ASP A 416 32.09 24.99 -20.52
CA ASP A 416 32.51 26.19 -21.24
C ASP A 416 31.27 27.09 -21.52
N ASP A 417 31.49 28.24 -22.17
CA ASP A 417 30.47 29.28 -22.38
C ASP A 417 29.50 29.00 -23.55
N ARG A 418 29.50 27.78 -24.11
CA ARG A 418 28.61 27.44 -25.23
C ARG A 418 27.15 27.53 -24.82
N PHE A 419 26.31 27.81 -25.82
CA PHE A 419 24.87 27.73 -25.67
C PHE A 419 24.25 26.77 -26.65
N TYR A 420 23.04 26.35 -26.32
CA TYR A 420 22.24 25.45 -27.13
C TYR A 420 20.84 26.01 -27.38
N SER A 421 20.23 25.57 -28.48
CA SER A 421 18.80 25.71 -28.74
C SER A 421 18.23 24.31 -28.97
N TYR A 422 17.02 24.05 -28.49
CA TYR A 422 16.41 22.73 -28.54
C TYR A 422 14.89 22.79 -28.40
N TYR A 423 14.22 21.68 -28.67
CA TYR A 423 12.84 21.45 -28.23
C TYR A 423 12.74 20.08 -27.55
N VAL A 424 11.72 19.92 -26.72
CA VAL A 424 11.40 18.66 -26.04
C VAL A 424 9.99 18.25 -26.43
N ALA A 425 9.86 16.99 -26.84
CA ALA A 425 8.58 16.39 -27.17
C ALA A 425 8.40 15.09 -26.38
N VAL A 426 7.15 14.76 -26.06
CA VAL A 426 6.78 13.53 -25.35
C VAL A 426 5.81 12.71 -26.19
N SER A 427 5.79 11.40 -25.92
CA SER A 427 4.88 10.45 -26.57
C SER A 427 4.51 9.31 -25.64
N THR A 428 3.39 8.65 -25.92
CA THR A 428 2.94 7.42 -25.25
C THR A 428 3.25 6.16 -26.06
N ASN A 429 3.48 6.29 -27.37
CA ASN A 429 3.52 5.18 -28.34
C ASN A 429 4.52 5.39 -29.50
N GLN A 430 5.36 6.43 -29.46
CA GLN A 430 6.28 6.86 -30.53
C GLN A 430 5.66 7.28 -31.88
N ASP A 431 4.38 7.03 -32.13
CA ASP A 431 3.69 7.47 -33.35
C ASP A 431 3.26 8.94 -33.24
N SER A 432 2.72 9.31 -32.08
CA SER A 432 2.14 10.64 -31.83
C SER A 432 3.01 11.42 -30.85
N TRP A 433 3.47 12.60 -31.25
CA TRP A 433 4.36 13.44 -30.44
C TRP A 433 3.71 14.78 -30.09
N VAL A 434 3.85 15.19 -28.84
CA VAL A 434 3.45 16.50 -28.35
C VAL A 434 4.70 17.27 -27.94
N THR A 435 4.97 18.39 -28.61
CA THR A 435 6.03 19.31 -28.20
C THR A 435 5.61 20.03 -26.93
N ILE A 436 6.30 19.75 -25.82
CA ILE A 436 6.01 20.35 -24.50
C ILE A 436 6.82 21.62 -24.25
N ILE A 437 8.00 21.72 -24.88
CA ILE A 437 8.87 22.89 -24.78
C ILE A 437 9.50 23.16 -26.14
N ASP A 438 9.45 24.41 -26.60
CA ASP A 438 10.16 24.88 -27.78
C ASP A 438 11.08 26.05 -27.41
N ARG A 439 12.39 25.80 -27.43
CA ARG A 439 13.46 26.79 -27.22
C ARG A 439 14.38 26.85 -28.44
N THR A 440 13.84 26.61 -29.63
CA THR A 440 14.61 26.58 -30.88
C THR A 440 15.22 27.94 -31.26
N ASN A 441 14.69 29.03 -30.67
CA ASN A 441 15.15 30.41 -30.88
C ASN A 441 15.79 31.04 -29.63
N GLU A 442 16.12 30.24 -28.62
CA GLU A 442 16.72 30.72 -27.35
C GLU A 442 18.16 30.22 -27.17
N GLU A 443 18.95 30.97 -26.39
CA GLU A 443 20.30 30.58 -25.99
C GLU A 443 20.32 29.96 -24.58
N CYS A 444 20.17 28.64 -24.50
CA CYS A 444 20.10 27.91 -23.25
C CYS A 444 21.49 27.44 -22.78
N ARG A 445 21.75 27.50 -21.46
CA ARG A 445 23.02 27.12 -20.82
C ARG A 445 22.80 26.48 -19.44
N GLY A 446 23.52 25.41 -19.14
CA GLY A 446 23.42 24.72 -17.85
C GLY A 446 22.03 24.14 -17.57
N TRP A 447 21.56 24.19 -16.32
CA TRP A 447 20.26 23.67 -15.90
C TRP A 447 19.10 24.39 -16.58
N GLN A 448 18.19 23.60 -17.16
CA GLN A 448 16.95 24.07 -17.76
C GLN A 448 15.78 23.43 -17.05
N GLU A 449 14.97 24.24 -16.37
CA GLU A 449 13.68 23.81 -15.83
C GLU A 449 12.61 23.91 -16.92
N LEU A 450 11.81 22.85 -17.06
CA LEU A 450 10.81 22.64 -18.10
C LEU A 450 9.47 22.38 -17.42
N LEU A 451 8.51 23.30 -17.57
CA LEU A 451 7.17 23.19 -17.01
C LEU A 451 6.14 23.18 -18.12
N PHE A 452 5.16 22.28 -18.00
CA PHE A 452 4.11 22.07 -19.01
C PHE A 452 2.88 21.46 -18.34
N ASP A 453 1.76 21.42 -19.06
CA ASP A 453 0.53 20.82 -18.54
C ASP A 453 0.73 19.32 -18.23
N PRO A 454 0.12 18.77 -17.16
CA PRO A 454 0.24 17.35 -16.84
C PRO A 454 -0.21 16.46 -17.99
N LEU A 455 0.69 15.59 -18.47
CA LEU A 455 0.44 14.68 -19.59
C LEU A 455 0.96 13.27 -19.27
N PRO A 456 0.33 12.20 -19.82
CA PRO A 456 0.89 10.87 -19.78
C PRO A 456 2.11 10.77 -20.68
N VAL A 457 3.23 10.33 -20.13
CA VAL A 457 4.53 10.23 -20.81
C VAL A 457 5.04 8.80 -20.70
N VAL A 458 5.47 8.24 -21.83
CA VAL A 458 6.27 6.99 -21.91
C VAL A 458 7.62 7.28 -22.55
N TYR A 459 7.66 8.16 -23.55
CA TYR A 459 8.86 8.58 -24.26
C TYR A 459 9.10 10.07 -24.08
N ILE A 460 10.37 10.42 -23.89
CA ILE A 460 10.87 11.79 -23.84
C ILE A 460 11.91 11.92 -24.94
N ARG A 461 11.69 12.84 -25.88
CA ARG A 461 12.59 13.15 -26.98
C ARG A 461 13.12 14.57 -26.81
N VAL A 462 14.44 14.70 -26.74
CA VAL A 462 15.15 15.97 -26.71
C VAL A 462 15.90 16.13 -28.04
N VAL A 463 15.65 17.24 -28.72
CA VAL A 463 16.26 17.52 -30.03
C VAL A 463 16.95 18.86 -30.02
N GLY A 464 18.27 18.84 -30.09
CA GLY A 464 19.09 20.01 -30.31
C GLY A 464 18.98 20.54 -31.73
N THR A 465 18.78 21.85 -31.85
CA THR A 465 18.69 22.57 -33.13
C THR A 465 19.85 23.53 -33.34
N ARG A 466 20.54 23.93 -32.27
CA ARG A 466 21.73 24.80 -32.35
C ARG A 466 22.70 24.48 -31.23
N ASN A 467 23.99 24.58 -31.54
CA ASN A 467 25.08 24.67 -30.58
C ASN A 467 26.04 25.76 -31.12
N SER A 468 26.49 26.66 -30.26
CA SER A 468 27.33 27.80 -30.64
C SER A 468 28.78 27.45 -31.02
N ILE A 469 29.24 26.23 -30.73
CA ILE A 469 30.63 25.79 -30.98
C ILE A 469 30.73 24.78 -32.12
N ASN A 470 29.84 23.78 -32.16
CA ASN A 470 29.91 22.69 -33.14
C ASN A 470 28.50 22.14 -33.45
N GLU A 471 28.42 21.07 -34.23
CA GLU A 471 27.15 20.49 -34.68
C GLU A 471 26.65 19.32 -33.80
N VAL A 472 27.10 19.24 -32.54
CA VAL A 472 26.72 18.18 -31.61
C VAL A 472 25.96 18.76 -30.43
N PHE A 473 24.79 18.22 -30.12
CA PHE A 473 23.99 18.63 -28.96
C PHE A 473 24.28 17.71 -27.77
N HIS A 474 24.58 18.27 -26.59
CA HIS A 474 25.04 17.50 -25.42
C HIS A 474 24.12 17.73 -24.22
N VAL A 475 23.66 16.64 -23.61
CA VAL A 475 22.89 16.64 -22.37
C VAL A 475 23.59 15.76 -21.35
N VAL A 476 23.92 16.35 -20.20
CA VAL A 476 24.61 15.67 -19.10
C VAL A 476 23.61 14.84 -18.31
N HIS A 477 22.47 15.44 -17.94
CA HIS A 477 21.50 14.81 -17.06
C HIS A 477 20.07 15.15 -17.46
N LEU A 478 19.14 14.21 -17.23
CA LEU A 478 17.69 14.42 -17.37
C LEU A 478 16.98 13.83 -16.16
N GLU A 479 16.12 14.63 -15.53
CA GLU A 479 15.16 14.15 -14.54
C GLU A 479 13.72 14.55 -14.89
N ALA A 480 12.80 13.62 -14.66
CA ALA A 480 11.37 13.81 -14.83
C ALA A 480 10.62 12.97 -13.78
N PRO A 481 9.78 13.57 -12.92
CA PRO A 481 9.60 15.00 -12.68
C PRO A 481 10.87 15.70 -12.16
N SER A 482 10.90 17.03 -12.27
CA SER A 482 11.92 17.86 -11.61
C SER A 482 11.72 17.84 -10.09
N ASN A 483 12.80 17.61 -9.34
CA ASN A 483 12.80 17.60 -7.88
C ASN A 483 12.88 19.01 -7.26
N VAL A 484 12.94 20.07 -8.08
CA VAL A 484 13.02 21.44 -7.60
C VAL A 484 11.61 21.96 -7.27
N PRO A 485 11.38 22.48 -6.05
CA PRO A 485 10.13 23.15 -5.72
C PRO A 485 9.87 24.28 -6.71
N ILE A 486 8.79 24.16 -7.47
CA ILE A 486 8.42 25.17 -8.46
C ILE A 486 7.91 26.37 -7.67
N ALA A 487 8.66 27.47 -7.67
CA ALA A 487 8.11 28.76 -7.32
C ALA A 487 7.02 29.09 -8.35
N ILE A 488 5.75 28.92 -7.98
CA ILE A 488 4.62 29.38 -8.79
C ILE A 488 4.84 30.87 -9.00
N LYS A 489 5.11 31.27 -10.26
CA LYS A 489 5.24 32.67 -10.63
C LYS A 489 3.89 33.36 -10.65
#